data_AF-A0A950WWM3-F1
#
_entry.id   AF-A0A950WWM3-F1
#
_cell.length_a   1.000
_cell.length_b   1.000
_cell.length_c   1.000
_cell.angle_alpha   90.00
_cell.angle_beta   90.00
_cell.angle_gamma   90.00
#
_symmetry.space_group_name_H-M   'P 1'
#
loop_
_entity.id
_entity.type
_entity.pdbx_description
1 polymer ?
#
loop_
_entity_poly.entity_id
_entity_poly.type
_entity_poly.pdbx_seq_one_letter_code
_entity_poly.pdbx_strand_id
1 'polypeptide(L)'
;MSDEHTHDHSHAFDRRRLFQVGGLAAAAAGLAACINGKGSTGDTTTTTSTTLASKTDMTSMRTASSIEALLVQAYQKILDANLVTTPAVLEQVKLFQLQHKAHLTFFEAATKRGSGPVFSDPNPALVQQISQQLAGLGSEHDALQLLYNLEKQATATYQSNVGNLSDPTLNQAVMSVGGAEARHVAALAPTVGQQPVPGAFASTDGAVAPGTGGL
;
A
#
# COMPACT_ATOMS: atom_id res chain seq x y z
N MET A 1 -6.74 -71.97 5.87
CA MET A 1 -6.47 -70.91 6.85
C MET A 1 -5.39 -70.02 6.24
N SER A 2 -5.73 -69.15 5.28
CA SER A 2 -6.30 -67.81 5.46
C SER A 2 -5.20 -66.78 5.77
N ASP A 3 -4.47 -66.40 4.72
CA ASP A 3 -3.83 -65.08 4.61
C ASP A 3 -4.88 -64.14 4.02
N GLU A 4 -5.29 -63.13 4.79
CA GLU A 4 -6.17 -62.06 4.31
C GLU A 4 -5.53 -60.70 4.55
N HIS A 5 -5.67 -59.91 3.50
CA HIS A 5 -5.16 -58.60 3.21
C HIS A 5 -5.83 -57.51 4.08
N THR A 6 -5.31 -56.28 3.97
CA THR A 6 -5.89 -54.98 4.40
C THR A 6 -5.57 -54.53 5.84
N HIS A 7 -5.23 -53.27 6.17
CA HIS A 7 -5.45 -51.98 5.53
C HIS A 7 -4.28 -51.00 5.80
N ASP A 8 -3.79 -50.35 4.74
CA ASP A 8 -3.22 -48.99 4.77
C ASP A 8 -4.33 -48.01 5.13
N HIS A 9 -4.14 -47.18 6.15
CA HIS A 9 -4.74 -45.85 6.21
C HIS A 9 -3.77 -44.88 6.89
N SER A 10 -2.82 -44.41 6.09
CA SER A 10 -2.31 -43.04 6.20
C SER A 10 -3.47 -42.07 6.47
N HIS A 11 -3.57 -41.55 7.69
CA HIS A 11 -4.49 -40.48 8.04
C HIS A 11 -4.02 -39.19 7.38
N ALA A 12 -4.32 -39.07 6.08
CA ALA A 12 -4.30 -37.81 5.38
C ALA A 12 -5.14 -36.81 6.18
N PHE A 13 -4.55 -35.68 6.54
CA PHE A 13 -5.26 -34.56 7.13
C PHE A 13 -6.45 -34.20 6.24
N ASP A 14 -7.63 -34.51 6.75
CA ASP A 14 -8.90 -34.35 6.05
C ASP A 14 -9.19 -32.86 5.89
N ARG A 15 -8.88 -32.34 4.70
CA ARG A 15 -9.05 -30.94 4.30
C ARG A 15 -10.52 -30.48 4.41
N ARG A 16 -11.49 -31.39 4.59
CA ARG A 16 -12.92 -31.08 4.73
C ARG A 16 -13.38 -30.84 6.17
N ARG A 17 -12.57 -31.12 7.19
CA ARG A 17 -12.95 -30.88 8.60
C ARG A 17 -12.58 -29.50 9.15
N LEU A 18 -11.82 -28.70 8.41
CA LEU A 18 -11.41 -27.36 8.87
C LEU A 18 -12.50 -26.28 8.68
N PHE A 19 -13.59 -26.57 7.96
CA PHE A 19 -14.69 -25.61 7.73
C PHE A 19 -16.01 -25.97 8.43
N GLN A 20 -16.01 -26.91 9.37
CA GLN A 20 -17.24 -27.30 10.10
C GLN A 20 -17.48 -26.52 11.41
N VAL A 21 -16.69 -25.49 11.72
CA VAL A 21 -16.94 -24.58 12.84
C VAL A 21 -17.04 -23.16 12.30
N GLY A 22 -18.27 -22.70 12.05
CA GLY A 22 -18.51 -21.30 11.63
C GLY A 22 -19.82 -21.02 10.89
N GLY A 23 -20.70 -22.01 10.70
CA GLY A 23 -21.99 -21.81 10.03
C GLY A 23 -23.17 -21.79 11.01
N LEU A 24 -23.58 -20.59 11.46
CA LEU A 24 -24.96 -20.32 11.90
C LEU A 24 -25.28 -18.86 11.58
N ALA A 25 -26.33 -18.71 10.77
CA ALA A 25 -26.76 -17.51 10.06
C ALA A 25 -27.82 -16.71 10.82
N ALA A 26 -27.93 -15.42 10.49
CA ALA A 26 -29.16 -14.58 10.39
C ALA A 26 -28.72 -13.10 10.45
N ALA A 27 -29.25 -12.12 9.73
CA ALA A 27 -30.29 -12.03 8.72
C ALA A 27 -30.10 -10.65 8.04
N ALA A 28 -30.58 -10.50 6.81
CA ALA A 28 -30.71 -9.19 6.18
C ALA A 28 -31.61 -8.26 7.01
N ALA A 29 -31.19 -7.02 7.23
CA ALA A 29 -32.07 -5.94 7.63
C ALA A 29 -31.63 -4.67 6.88
N GLY A 30 -32.40 -4.31 5.85
CA GLY A 30 -32.34 -2.97 5.29
C GLY A 30 -32.76 -1.97 6.37
N LEU A 31 -32.00 -0.90 6.54
CA LEU A 31 -32.41 0.21 7.41
C LEU A 31 -33.50 1.02 6.70
N ALA A 32 -34.75 0.59 6.87
CA ALA A 32 -35.91 1.44 6.73
C ALA A 32 -36.25 2.04 8.10
N ALA A 33 -36.34 3.37 8.13
CA ALA A 33 -36.70 4.17 9.29
C ALA A 33 -38.09 3.80 9.85
N CYS A 34 -38.26 3.98 11.17
CA CYS A 34 -39.42 4.55 11.87
C CYS A 34 -39.47 4.03 13.32
N ILE A 35 -38.96 4.82 14.27
CA ILE A 35 -39.40 4.73 15.67
C ILE A 35 -39.91 6.11 16.09
N ASN A 36 -41.24 6.19 16.19
CA ASN A 36 -41.90 7.16 17.04
C ASN A 36 -41.77 6.66 18.49
N GLY A 37 -40.76 7.15 19.21
CA GLY A 37 -40.56 6.87 20.62
C GLY A 37 -39.95 8.07 21.32
N LYS A 38 -40.72 8.72 22.19
CA LYS A 38 -40.22 9.75 23.11
C LYS A 38 -39.08 9.14 23.94
N GLY A 39 -37.85 9.62 23.72
CA GLY A 39 -36.69 9.22 24.53
C GLY A 39 -35.45 9.99 24.09
N SER A 40 -35.07 10.99 24.88
CA SER A 40 -33.81 11.73 24.91
C SER A 40 -33.05 11.86 23.58
N THR A 41 -33.26 12.97 22.88
CA THR A 41 -32.48 13.40 21.71
C THR A 41 -31.06 13.79 22.14
N GLY A 42 -30.20 12.78 22.33
CA GLY A 42 -28.77 12.96 22.18
C GLY A 42 -28.49 13.10 20.69
N ASP A 43 -28.45 14.34 20.21
CA ASP A 43 -28.14 14.70 18.84
C ASP A 43 -26.68 14.32 18.56
N THR A 44 -26.44 13.04 18.26
CA THR A 44 -25.18 12.63 17.63
C THR A 44 -25.33 12.97 16.16
N THR A 45 -25.27 14.26 15.87
CA THR A 45 -24.98 14.76 14.54
C THR A 45 -23.57 14.27 14.24
N THR A 46 -23.45 13.12 13.57
CA THR A 46 -22.24 12.82 12.82
C THR A 46 -22.23 13.83 11.68
N THR A 47 -21.80 15.05 11.99
CA THR A 47 -21.35 16.01 10.99
C THR A 47 -20.11 15.41 10.39
N THR A 48 -20.27 14.56 9.37
CA THR A 48 -19.27 14.45 8.32
C THR A 48 -19.32 15.78 7.59
N SER A 49 -18.76 16.82 8.22
CA SER A 49 -18.46 18.05 7.51
C SER A 49 -17.56 17.63 6.36
N THR A 50 -18.11 17.67 5.14
CA THR A 50 -17.33 17.51 3.91
C THR A 50 -16.55 18.80 3.75
N THR A 51 -15.59 19.01 4.66
CA THR A 51 -14.61 20.09 4.52
C THR A 51 -13.87 19.77 3.24
N LEU A 52 -14.10 20.58 2.22
CA LEU A 52 -13.42 20.43 0.94
C LEU A 52 -11.92 20.38 1.19
N ALA A 53 -11.24 19.49 0.48
CA ALA A 53 -9.81 19.30 0.63
C ALA A 53 -9.06 20.63 0.54
N SER A 54 -8.17 20.86 1.51
CA SER A 54 -7.43 22.12 1.60
C SER A 54 -6.35 22.21 0.51
N LYS A 55 -5.76 23.40 0.31
CA LYS A 55 -4.56 23.53 -0.54
C LYS A 55 -3.43 22.64 -0.03
N THR A 56 -3.26 22.55 1.29
CA THR A 56 -2.27 21.68 1.93
C THR A 56 -2.54 20.20 1.64
N ASP A 57 -3.81 19.77 1.68
CA ASP A 57 -4.19 18.40 1.34
C ASP A 57 -3.80 18.08 -0.12
N MET A 58 -4.04 19.03 -1.04
CA MET A 58 -3.65 18.89 -2.44
C MET A 58 -2.14 18.86 -2.63
N THR A 59 -1.38 19.65 -1.86
CA THR A 59 0.08 19.55 -1.83
C THR A 59 0.52 18.15 -1.39
N SER A 60 -0.10 17.57 -0.35
CA SER A 60 0.20 16.20 0.08
C SER A 60 -0.15 15.15 -0.98
N MET A 61 -1.29 15.29 -1.69
CA MET A 61 -1.67 14.37 -2.78
C MET A 61 -0.74 14.49 -3.99
N ARG A 62 -0.30 15.71 -4.33
CA ARG A 62 0.70 15.96 -5.40
C ARG A 62 2.07 15.38 -5.04
N THR A 63 2.48 15.50 -3.77
CA THR A 63 3.70 14.84 -3.30
C THR A 63 3.57 13.33 -3.40
N ALA A 64 2.42 12.74 -3.01
CA ALA A 64 2.18 11.30 -3.14
C ALA A 64 2.25 10.83 -4.61
N SER A 65 1.55 11.50 -5.54
CA SER A 65 1.64 11.14 -6.96
C SER A 65 3.07 11.28 -7.52
N SER A 66 3.83 12.29 -7.08
CA SER A 66 5.24 12.44 -7.49
C SER A 66 6.16 11.30 -7.01
N ILE A 67 5.86 10.72 -5.85
CA ILE A 67 6.58 9.57 -5.29
C ILE A 67 6.23 8.31 -6.06
N GLU A 68 4.95 8.10 -6.39
CA GLU A 68 4.54 6.97 -7.24
C GLU A 68 5.15 7.05 -8.64
N ALA A 69 5.21 8.24 -9.25
CA ALA A 69 5.89 8.43 -10.53
C ALA A 69 7.39 8.12 -10.45
N LEU A 70 8.05 8.46 -9.34
CA LEU A 70 9.43 8.08 -9.06
C LEU A 70 9.58 6.56 -8.95
N LEU A 71 8.70 5.88 -8.21
CA LEU A 71 8.71 4.42 -8.07
C LEU A 71 8.54 3.76 -9.45
N VAL A 72 7.54 4.17 -10.24
CA VAL A 72 7.36 3.67 -11.61
C VAL A 72 8.65 3.81 -12.43
N GLN A 73 9.32 4.97 -12.35
CA GLN A 73 10.59 5.20 -13.05
C GLN A 73 11.72 4.29 -12.53
N ALA A 74 11.90 4.18 -11.21
CA ALA A 74 12.97 3.39 -10.60
C ALA A 74 12.82 1.90 -10.93
N TYR A 75 11.61 1.36 -10.79
CA TYR A 75 11.28 -0.01 -11.20
C TYR A 75 11.54 -0.24 -12.68
N GLN A 76 11.12 0.70 -13.56
CA GLN A 76 11.38 0.58 -15.00
C GLN A 76 12.88 0.52 -15.30
N LYS A 77 13.68 1.41 -14.70
CA LYS A 77 15.13 1.42 -14.89
C LYS A 77 15.80 0.12 -14.45
N ILE A 78 15.34 -0.46 -13.33
CA ILE A 78 15.86 -1.74 -12.83
C ILE A 78 15.49 -2.90 -13.76
N LEU A 79 14.25 -2.92 -14.26
CA LEU A 79 13.82 -3.91 -15.25
C LEU A 79 14.64 -3.79 -16.55
N ASP A 80 14.86 -2.58 -17.04
CA ASP A 80 15.65 -2.31 -18.26
C ASP A 80 17.13 -2.67 -18.10
N ALA A 81 17.66 -2.56 -16.89
CA ALA A 81 19.04 -2.95 -16.57
C ALA A 81 19.27 -4.47 -16.63
N ASN A 82 18.21 -5.29 -16.66
CA ASN A 82 18.27 -6.75 -16.68
C ASN A 82 19.11 -7.36 -15.54
N LEU A 83 19.18 -6.67 -14.38
CA LEU A 83 19.93 -7.13 -13.21
C LEU A 83 19.14 -8.15 -12.37
N VAL A 84 17.81 -8.13 -12.43
CA VAL A 84 16.94 -9.07 -11.69
C VAL A 84 16.74 -10.33 -12.53
N THR A 85 17.45 -11.38 -12.17
CA THR A 85 17.54 -12.66 -12.88
C THR A 85 16.74 -13.78 -12.21
N THR A 86 16.50 -13.69 -10.90
CA THR A 86 15.66 -14.67 -10.20
C THR A 86 14.22 -14.59 -10.70
N PRO A 87 13.64 -15.64 -11.34
CA PRO A 87 12.37 -15.51 -12.05
C PRO A 87 11.18 -15.05 -11.18
N ALA A 88 11.05 -15.62 -9.98
CA ALA A 88 9.97 -15.23 -9.06
C ALA A 88 10.09 -13.76 -8.61
N VAL A 89 11.33 -13.29 -8.40
CA VAL A 89 11.60 -11.90 -8.00
C VAL A 89 11.35 -10.96 -9.17
N LEU A 90 11.74 -11.34 -10.39
CA LEU A 90 11.47 -10.55 -11.59
C LEU A 90 9.96 -10.35 -11.81
N GLU A 91 9.15 -11.40 -11.66
CA GLU A 91 7.70 -11.29 -11.76
C GLU A 91 7.11 -10.41 -10.64
N GLN A 92 7.66 -10.49 -9.43
CA GLN A 92 7.27 -9.61 -8.33
C GLN A 92 7.61 -8.14 -8.61
N VAL A 93 8.80 -7.84 -9.13
CA VAL A 93 9.21 -6.47 -9.51
C VAL A 93 8.30 -5.90 -10.59
N LYS A 94 7.92 -6.70 -11.60
CA LYS A 94 6.94 -6.29 -12.62
C LYS A 94 5.56 -6.00 -12.03
N LEU A 95 5.11 -6.86 -11.11
CA LEU A 95 3.82 -6.68 -10.43
C LEU A 95 3.80 -5.38 -9.61
N PHE A 96 4.85 -5.08 -8.87
CA PHE A 96 4.92 -3.87 -8.05
C PHE A 96 4.97 -2.62 -8.91
N GLN A 97 5.72 -2.62 -10.02
CA GLN A 97 5.67 -1.53 -10.99
C GLN A 97 4.25 -1.26 -11.51
N LEU A 98 3.50 -2.33 -11.84
CA LEU A 98 2.11 -2.21 -12.27
C LEU A 98 1.23 -1.59 -11.17
N GLN A 99 1.46 -1.95 -9.91
CA GLN A 99 0.74 -1.41 -8.76
C GLN A 99 1.07 0.07 -8.53
N HIS A 100 2.33 0.50 -8.64
CA HIS A 100 2.68 1.93 -8.57
C HIS A 100 2.02 2.76 -9.68
N LYS A 101 1.88 2.22 -10.90
CA LYS A 101 1.10 2.90 -11.96
C LYS A 101 -0.36 3.10 -11.56
N ALA A 102 -0.95 2.14 -10.86
CA ALA A 102 -2.31 2.25 -10.33
C ALA A 102 -2.38 3.26 -9.17
N HIS A 103 -1.39 3.26 -8.26
CA HIS A 103 -1.30 4.22 -7.15
C HIS A 103 -1.12 5.66 -7.67
N LEU A 104 -0.26 5.87 -8.66
CA LEU A 104 -0.08 7.14 -9.35
C LEU A 104 -1.42 7.67 -9.87
N THR A 105 -2.12 6.86 -10.68
CA THR A 105 -3.43 7.20 -11.23
C THR A 105 -4.44 7.53 -10.11
N PHE A 106 -4.37 6.81 -9.00
CA PHE A 106 -5.25 7.02 -7.84
C PHE A 106 -5.00 8.38 -7.17
N PHE A 107 -3.74 8.76 -6.91
CA PHE A 107 -3.40 10.05 -6.29
C PHE A 107 -3.63 11.24 -7.23
N GLU A 108 -3.42 11.08 -8.54
CA GLU A 108 -3.81 12.07 -9.55
C GLU A 108 -5.33 12.32 -9.51
N ALA A 109 -6.12 11.26 -9.44
CA ALA A 109 -7.57 11.36 -9.33
C ALA A 109 -8.01 12.00 -8.01
N ALA A 110 -7.33 11.70 -6.89
CA ALA A 110 -7.57 12.35 -5.60
C ALA A 110 -7.30 13.86 -5.66
N THR A 111 -6.16 14.25 -6.24
CA THR A 111 -5.80 15.66 -6.47
C THR A 111 -6.84 16.37 -7.33
N LYS A 112 -7.29 15.74 -8.41
CA LYS A 112 -8.32 16.30 -9.30
C LYS A 112 -9.66 16.49 -8.59
N ARG A 113 -10.10 15.54 -7.76
CA ARG A 113 -11.35 15.65 -6.98
C ARG A 113 -11.30 16.81 -5.98
N GLY A 114 -10.14 17.06 -5.37
CA GLY A 114 -9.92 18.22 -4.52
C GLY A 114 -9.64 19.53 -5.27
N SER A 115 -9.85 19.56 -6.59
CA SER A 115 -9.62 20.74 -7.44
C SER A 115 -8.17 21.26 -7.45
N GLY A 116 -7.21 20.41 -7.12
CA GLY A 116 -5.79 20.70 -7.24
C GLY A 116 -5.25 20.46 -8.65
N PRO A 117 -4.16 21.12 -9.06
CA PRO A 117 -3.46 20.78 -10.30
C PRO A 117 -2.86 19.37 -10.16
N VAL A 118 -3.11 18.50 -11.14
CA VAL A 118 -2.53 17.15 -11.17
C VAL A 118 -1.00 17.24 -11.34
N PHE A 119 -0.27 16.29 -10.75
CA PHE A 119 1.17 16.15 -10.91
C PHE A 119 1.52 14.69 -11.21
N SER A 120 2.25 14.46 -12.31
CA SER A 120 2.50 13.12 -12.85
C SER A 120 3.99 12.82 -13.05
N ASP A 121 4.86 13.79 -12.75
CA ASP A 121 6.29 13.63 -12.92
C ASP A 121 6.94 13.03 -11.67
N PRO A 122 8.07 12.30 -11.80
CA PRO A 122 8.86 11.86 -10.66
C PRO A 122 9.28 13.03 -9.76
N ASN A 123 9.24 12.83 -8.44
CA ASN A 123 9.65 13.86 -7.48
C ASN A 123 11.09 14.34 -7.75
N PRO A 124 11.31 15.63 -8.12
CA PRO A 124 12.62 16.11 -8.56
C PRO A 124 13.72 15.96 -7.51
N ALA A 125 13.39 16.22 -6.24
CA ALA A 125 14.34 16.14 -5.13
C ALA A 125 14.79 14.68 -4.91
N LEU A 126 13.85 13.73 -5.01
CA LEU A 126 14.16 12.32 -4.85
C LEU A 126 14.87 11.73 -6.06
N VAL A 127 14.53 12.16 -7.28
CA VAL A 127 15.29 11.79 -8.51
C VAL A 127 16.76 12.15 -8.31
N GLN A 128 17.04 13.36 -7.83
CA GLN A 128 18.42 13.79 -7.54
C GLN A 128 19.08 12.88 -6.49
N GLN A 129 18.37 12.57 -5.40
CA GLN A 129 18.86 11.71 -4.31
C GLN A 129 19.28 10.32 -4.80
N ILE A 130 18.50 9.69 -5.68
CA ILE A 130 18.72 8.29 -6.08
C ILE A 130 19.54 8.13 -7.37
N SER A 131 19.80 9.23 -8.08
CA SER A 131 20.45 9.21 -9.40
C SER A 131 21.79 8.44 -9.42
N GLN A 132 22.64 8.67 -8.42
CA GLN A 132 23.94 8.00 -8.31
C GLN A 132 23.79 6.51 -7.95
N GLN A 133 22.81 6.17 -7.09
CA GLN A 133 22.53 4.77 -6.73
C GLN A 133 22.04 3.98 -7.95
N LEU A 134 21.14 4.57 -8.74
CA LEU A 134 20.66 3.98 -10.00
C LEU A 134 21.79 3.79 -11.02
N ALA A 135 22.70 4.77 -11.14
CA ALA A 135 23.83 4.68 -12.06
C ALA A 135 24.89 3.64 -11.62
N GLY A 136 24.97 3.37 -10.32
CA GLY A 136 25.93 2.45 -9.71
C GLY A 136 25.41 1.04 -9.44
N LEU A 137 24.22 0.67 -9.91
CA LEU A 137 23.67 -0.69 -9.70
C LEU A 137 24.56 -1.75 -10.36
N GLY A 138 25.11 -2.67 -9.57
CA GLY A 138 26.00 -3.74 -10.05
C GLY A 138 25.44 -5.15 -9.94
N SER A 139 24.36 -5.33 -9.18
CA SER A 139 23.81 -6.66 -8.89
C SER A 139 22.30 -6.63 -8.68
N GLU A 140 21.67 -7.81 -8.74
CA GLU A 140 20.28 -8.02 -8.32
C GLU A 140 20.04 -7.50 -6.90
N HIS A 141 20.93 -7.83 -5.97
CA HIS A 141 20.81 -7.40 -4.58
C HIS A 141 20.82 -5.87 -4.44
N ASP A 142 21.71 -5.17 -5.15
CA ASP A 142 21.77 -3.70 -5.11
C ASP A 142 20.47 -3.08 -5.64
N ALA A 143 19.93 -3.64 -6.72
CA ALA A 143 18.67 -3.19 -7.31
C ALA A 143 17.50 -3.39 -6.34
N LEU A 144 17.37 -4.58 -5.75
CA LEU A 144 16.32 -4.90 -4.78
C LEU A 144 16.48 -4.09 -3.49
N GLN A 145 17.71 -3.81 -3.07
CA GLN A 145 18.00 -2.97 -1.90
C GLN A 145 17.55 -1.53 -2.11
N LEU A 146 17.75 -0.99 -3.32
CA LEU A 146 17.22 0.32 -3.69
C LEU A 146 15.69 0.33 -3.66
N LEU A 147 15.03 -0.66 -4.27
CA LEU A 147 13.57 -0.77 -4.27
C LEU A 147 13.02 -0.87 -2.84
N TYR A 148 13.58 -1.74 -2.01
CA TYR A 148 13.21 -1.88 -0.60
C TYR A 148 13.26 -0.55 0.16
N ASN A 149 14.30 0.26 -0.08
CA ASN A 149 14.44 1.57 0.56
C ASN A 149 13.40 2.58 0.07
N LEU A 150 13.07 2.56 -1.23
CA LEU A 150 12.03 3.41 -1.81
C LEU A 150 10.64 3.04 -1.28
N GLU A 151 10.32 1.74 -1.20
CA GLU A 151 9.05 1.27 -0.62
C GLU A 151 8.89 1.70 0.83
N LYS A 152 9.97 1.63 1.61
CA LYS A 152 9.97 2.11 3.00
C LYS A 152 9.70 3.60 3.07
N GLN A 153 10.33 4.40 2.19
CA GLN A 153 10.12 5.84 2.15
C GLN A 153 8.69 6.20 1.75
N ALA A 154 8.10 5.50 0.77
CA ALA A 154 6.71 5.68 0.37
C ALA A 154 5.75 5.31 1.52
N THR A 155 5.96 4.14 2.14
CA THR A 155 5.20 3.67 3.31
C THR A 155 5.22 4.69 4.44
N ALA A 156 6.43 5.17 4.81
CA ALA A 156 6.61 6.18 5.85
C ALA A 156 5.88 7.49 5.50
N THR A 157 5.96 7.92 4.24
CA THR A 157 5.29 9.13 3.75
C THR A 157 3.77 9.02 3.89
N TYR A 158 3.18 7.93 3.43
CA TYR A 158 1.72 7.76 3.47
C TYR A 158 1.20 7.59 4.90
N GLN A 159 1.94 6.89 5.75
CA GLN A 159 1.65 6.82 7.18
C GLN A 159 1.73 8.20 7.84
N SER A 160 2.72 9.03 7.47
CA SER A 160 2.90 10.38 8.04
C SER A 160 1.79 11.37 7.67
N ASN A 161 1.09 11.13 6.55
CA ASN A 161 -0.04 11.97 6.15
C ASN A 161 -1.29 11.71 7.01
N VAL A 162 -1.43 10.53 7.62
CA VAL A 162 -2.61 10.17 8.39
C VAL A 162 -2.81 11.12 9.58
N GLY A 163 -4.00 11.71 9.66
CA GLY A 163 -4.35 12.65 10.73
C GLY A 163 -3.86 14.07 10.51
N ASN A 164 -3.06 14.32 9.46
CA ASN A 164 -2.60 15.66 9.06
C ASN A 164 -3.43 16.26 7.90
N LEU A 165 -4.35 15.49 7.33
CA LEU A 165 -5.23 15.91 6.23
C LEU A 165 -6.52 16.52 6.77
N SER A 166 -6.95 17.64 6.18
CA SER A 166 -8.18 18.35 6.59
C SER A 166 -9.44 17.62 6.13
N ASP A 167 -9.41 17.00 4.94
CA ASP A 167 -10.43 16.07 4.47
C ASP A 167 -10.13 14.64 4.99
N PRO A 168 -10.93 14.11 5.93
CA PRO A 168 -10.68 12.79 6.51
C PRO A 168 -10.85 11.64 5.51
N THR A 169 -11.56 11.83 4.40
CA THR A 169 -11.69 10.81 3.34
C THR A 169 -10.35 10.55 2.65
N LEU A 170 -9.44 11.54 2.64
CA LEU A 170 -8.11 11.37 2.12
C LEU A 170 -7.22 10.51 3.02
N ASN A 171 -7.50 10.39 4.33
CA ASN A 171 -6.78 9.46 5.21
C ASN A 171 -7.00 8.00 4.77
N GLN A 172 -8.24 7.64 4.38
CA GLN A 172 -8.52 6.33 3.83
C GLN A 172 -7.81 6.12 2.49
N ALA A 173 -7.76 7.17 1.65
CA ALA A 173 -7.07 7.12 0.37
C ALA A 173 -5.57 6.84 0.56
N VAL A 174 -4.85 7.65 1.35
CA VAL A 174 -3.40 7.46 1.57
C VAL A 174 -3.11 6.12 2.25
N MET A 175 -3.94 5.65 3.19
CA MET A 175 -3.68 4.36 3.85
C MET A 175 -4.07 3.13 3.04
N SER A 176 -4.96 3.26 2.07
CA SER A 176 -5.20 2.17 1.12
C SER A 176 -3.93 1.84 0.33
N VAL A 177 -3.19 2.87 -0.08
CA VAL A 177 -1.89 2.75 -0.77
C VAL A 177 -0.78 2.42 0.22
N GLY A 178 -0.69 3.12 1.36
CA GLY A 178 0.32 2.84 2.40
C GLY A 178 0.30 1.40 2.91
N GLY A 179 -0.88 0.79 3.02
CA GLY A 179 -1.00 -0.63 3.34
C GLY A 179 -0.53 -1.58 2.23
N ALA A 180 -0.57 -1.15 0.96
CA ALA A 180 0.03 -1.88 -0.15
C ALA A 180 1.56 -1.75 -0.13
N GLU A 181 2.10 -0.54 0.05
CA GLU A 181 3.55 -0.33 0.08
C GLU A 181 4.21 -1.04 1.27
N ALA A 182 3.56 -1.07 2.43
CA ALA A 182 4.03 -1.86 3.56
C ALA A 182 4.14 -3.36 3.23
N ARG A 183 3.26 -3.89 2.38
CA ARG A 183 3.35 -5.28 1.90
C ARG A 183 4.46 -5.45 0.86
N HIS A 184 4.73 -4.45 0.03
CA HIS A 184 5.90 -4.47 -0.87
C HIS A 184 7.19 -4.52 -0.08
N VAL A 185 7.34 -3.68 0.95
CA VAL A 185 8.47 -3.71 1.90
C VAL A 185 8.65 -5.13 2.47
N ALA A 186 7.58 -5.71 3.03
CA ALA A 186 7.62 -7.02 3.64
C ALA A 186 8.01 -8.13 2.64
N ALA A 187 7.53 -8.03 1.40
CA ALA A 187 7.81 -8.99 0.35
C ALA A 187 9.22 -8.85 -0.25
N LEU A 188 9.80 -7.64 -0.26
CA LEU A 188 11.18 -7.41 -0.69
C LEU A 188 12.20 -7.73 0.41
N ALA A 189 11.84 -7.58 1.69
CA ALA A 189 12.77 -7.68 2.81
C ALA A 189 13.67 -8.94 2.78
N PRO A 190 13.16 -10.17 2.54
CA PRO A 190 14.02 -11.37 2.52
C PRO A 190 15.06 -11.35 1.40
N THR A 191 14.75 -10.70 0.27
CA THR A 191 15.63 -10.63 -0.90
C THR A 191 16.87 -9.78 -0.64
N VAL A 192 16.82 -8.93 0.38
CA VAL A 192 17.88 -8.00 0.79
C VAL A 192 18.38 -8.28 2.22
N GLY A 193 18.10 -9.48 2.75
CA GLY A 193 18.55 -9.91 4.08
C GLY A 193 17.89 -9.19 5.27
N GLN A 194 16.73 -8.56 5.07
CA GLN A 194 15.98 -7.85 6.10
C GLN A 194 14.80 -8.69 6.62
N GLN A 195 14.33 -8.37 7.84
CA GLN A 195 13.12 -8.98 8.40
C GLN A 195 11.87 -8.35 7.78
N PRO A 196 10.89 -9.14 7.28
CA PRO A 196 9.64 -8.61 6.70
C PRO A 196 8.82 -7.73 7.65
N VAL A 197 8.87 -8.04 8.95
CA VAL A 197 8.15 -7.32 10.00
C VAL A 197 9.15 -7.09 11.15
N PRO A 198 10.02 -6.07 11.06
CA PRO A 198 11.09 -5.86 12.03
C PRO A 198 10.59 -5.33 13.38
N GLY A 199 9.35 -4.85 13.44
CA GLY A 199 8.70 -4.34 14.64
C GLY A 199 7.18 -4.38 14.54
N ALA A 200 6.51 -4.17 15.68
CA ALA A 200 5.05 -4.20 15.78
C ALA A 200 4.35 -2.93 15.24
N PHE A 201 5.10 -1.84 15.05
CA PHE A 201 4.58 -0.55 14.63
C PHE A 201 5.26 -0.09 13.34
N ALA A 202 4.48 0.53 12.45
CA ALA A 202 5.03 1.24 11.31
C ALA A 202 5.80 2.49 11.78
N SER A 203 6.90 2.82 11.10
CA SER A 203 7.65 4.05 11.33
C SER A 203 7.32 5.09 10.25
N THR A 204 7.37 6.36 10.61
CA THR A 204 7.34 7.50 9.69
C THR A 204 8.73 8.06 9.39
N ASP A 205 9.79 7.39 9.85
CA ASP A 205 11.17 7.81 9.59
C ASP A 205 11.47 7.78 8.09
N GLY A 206 12.04 8.88 7.58
CA GLY A 206 12.33 9.04 6.16
C GLY A 206 11.13 9.45 5.30
N ALA A 207 9.98 9.76 5.92
CA ALA A 207 8.83 10.32 5.23
C ALA A 207 9.20 11.61 4.47
N VAL A 208 8.64 11.75 3.28
CA VAL A 208 8.82 12.91 2.42
C VAL A 208 7.78 13.97 2.81
N ALA A 209 8.24 15.15 3.20
CA ALA A 209 7.34 16.23 3.60
C ALA A 209 6.48 16.72 2.41
N PRO A 210 5.22 17.12 2.64
CA PRO A 210 4.39 17.75 1.61
C PRO A 210 5.11 18.94 0.95
N GLY A 211 5.03 19.03 -0.38
CA GLY A 211 5.65 20.09 -1.18
C GLY A 211 7.12 19.85 -1.53
N THR A 212 7.74 18.79 -1.02
CA THR A 212 9.11 18.40 -1.40
C THR A 212 9.21 18.24 -2.92
N GLY A 213 10.24 18.86 -3.52
CA GLY A 213 10.39 18.91 -4.98
C GLY A 213 9.75 20.12 -5.66
N GLY A 214 9.20 21.07 -4.90
CA GLY A 214 8.62 22.32 -5.43
C GLY A 214 7.17 22.16 -5.92
N LEU A 215 6.39 21.33 -5.21
CA LEU A 215 5.06 20.87 -5.62
C LEU A 215 3.89 21.64 -5.02
#